data_AF-X1UCV7-F1
#
_entry.id   AF-X1UCV7-F1
#
_cell.length_a   1.000
_cell.length_b   1.000
_cell.length_c   1.000
_cell.angle_alpha   90.00
_cell.angle_beta   90.00
_cell.angle_gamma   90.00
#
_symmetry.space_group_name_H-M   'P 1'
#
loop_
_entity.id
_entity.type
_entity.pdbx_description
1 polymer ?
#
loop_
_entity_poly.entity_id
_entity_poly.type
_entity_poly.pdbx_seq_one_letter_code
_entity_poly.pdbx_strand_id
1 'polypeptide(L)'
;PVQLFSVLVRRLPFQLSAPQSDIIIGVGHGDEISFCGHNEAVILEVGKYNRREVKGKVIKLLSCQTGVALGPDLIQNGALSVAACLDDYVWVCDADLAATPWADEMAATSLMPVIDGLNALLDGKTAREAFDIELEGYTRNAEVEEDELIKSCLEFNRDNAILLGASEAQIRTRPKLPLPFRLVPPPLLLPISQG
;
A
#
# COMPACT_ATOMS: atom_id res chain seq x y z
N PRO A 1 6.04 -12.12 13.15
CA PRO A 1 4.76 -12.36 12.43
C PRO A 1 3.96 -11.06 12.35
N VAL A 2 4.08 -10.32 11.25
CA VAL A 2 3.05 -9.33 10.90
C VAL A 2 1.90 -10.16 10.38
N GLN A 3 0.86 -10.32 11.20
CA GLN A 3 -0.42 -10.82 10.73
C GLN A 3 -0.97 -9.77 9.76
N LEU A 4 -0.65 -9.92 8.48
CA LEU A 4 -1.57 -9.52 7.42
C LEU A 4 -2.79 -10.42 7.59
N PHE A 5 -3.68 -10.04 8.51
CA PHE A 5 -5.05 -10.47 8.40
C PHE A 5 -5.51 -9.97 7.03
N SER A 6 -5.59 -10.88 6.06
CA SER A 6 -6.32 -10.70 4.79
C SER A 6 -7.82 -10.60 5.07
N VAL A 7 -8.20 -9.83 6.09
CA VAL A 7 -9.56 -9.38 6.30
C VAL A 7 -9.78 -8.36 5.21
N LEU A 8 -10.66 -8.71 4.28
CA LEU A 8 -11.25 -7.79 3.32
C LEU A 8 -11.70 -6.53 4.08
N VAL A 9 -10.89 -5.47 4.01
CA VAL A 9 -10.98 -4.34 4.95
C VAL A 9 -12.27 -3.57 4.67
N ARG A 10 -13.05 -3.36 5.73
CA ARG A 10 -14.18 -2.44 5.78
C ARG A 10 -13.93 -1.42 6.91
N ARG A 11 -14.80 -0.41 7.01
CA ARG A 11 -14.61 0.74 7.93
C ARG A 11 -14.30 0.34 9.38
N LEU A 12 -15.10 -0.54 9.99
CA LEU A 12 -14.93 -0.88 11.41
C LEU A 12 -13.59 -1.59 11.71
N PRO A 13 -13.20 -2.67 11.00
CA PRO A 13 -11.86 -3.25 11.16
C PRO A 13 -10.73 -2.24 11.01
N PHE A 14 -10.82 -1.33 10.03
CA PHE A 14 -9.82 -0.28 9.82
C PHE A 14 -9.74 0.69 11.01
N GLN A 15 -10.88 1.18 11.51
CA GLN A 15 -10.93 2.09 12.65
C GLN A 15 -10.28 1.51 13.92
N LEU A 16 -10.39 0.19 14.11
CA LEU A 16 -9.80 -0.50 15.25
C LEU A 16 -8.30 -0.72 15.11
N SER A 17 -7.81 -1.02 13.90
CA SER A 17 -6.41 -1.39 13.67
C SER A 17 -5.52 -0.19 13.31
N ALA A 18 -6.01 0.76 12.53
CA ALA A 18 -5.22 1.88 12.01
C ALA A 18 -4.50 2.67 13.11
N PRO A 19 -5.12 3.00 14.26
CA PRO A 19 -4.43 3.72 15.33
C PRO A 19 -3.21 3.00 15.92
N GLN A 20 -3.09 1.68 15.75
CA GLN A 20 -2.00 0.87 16.30
C GLN A 20 -0.82 0.69 15.34
N SER A 21 -0.97 1.08 14.08
CA SER A 21 0.07 0.99 13.05
C SER A 21 0.81 2.32 12.88
N ASP A 22 2.04 2.31 12.41
CA ASP A 22 2.76 3.49 11.90
C ASP A 22 2.71 3.60 10.36
N ILE A 23 2.09 2.63 9.70
CA ILE A 23 1.92 2.57 8.25
C ILE A 23 0.47 2.26 7.85
N ILE A 24 0.03 2.81 6.72
CA ILE A 24 -1.16 2.35 5.99
C ILE A 24 -0.73 2.02 4.56
N ILE A 25 -1.03 0.79 4.12
CA ILE A 25 -0.89 0.37 2.72
C ILE A 25 -2.30 0.02 2.25
N GLY A 26 -2.84 0.83 1.34
CA GLY A 26 -4.15 0.64 0.73
C GLY A 26 -4.00 0.32 -0.75
N VAL A 27 -4.69 -0.72 -1.21
CA VAL A 27 -4.85 -1.06 -2.63
C VAL A 27 -6.33 -1.25 -2.88
N GLY A 28 -6.90 -0.51 -3.82
CA GLY A 28 -8.34 -0.56 -4.09
C GLY A 28 -8.84 0.66 -4.85
N HIS A 29 -10.16 0.76 -4.96
CA HIS A 29 -10.82 1.88 -5.60
C HIS A 29 -10.77 3.15 -4.75
N GLY A 30 -10.93 4.28 -5.41
CA GLY A 30 -10.94 5.59 -4.81
C GLY A 30 -11.25 6.64 -5.87
N ASP A 31 -11.36 7.87 -5.40
CA ASP A 31 -11.51 9.06 -6.20
C ASP A 31 -10.73 10.21 -5.54
N GLU A 32 -10.92 11.44 -6.03
CA GLU A 32 -10.26 12.63 -5.50
C GLU A 32 -10.42 12.78 -3.98
N ILE A 33 -11.57 12.37 -3.42
CA ILE A 33 -11.96 12.66 -2.04
C ILE A 33 -12.01 11.41 -1.14
N SER A 34 -11.91 10.20 -1.69
CA SER A 34 -12.15 8.97 -0.94
C SER A 34 -11.26 7.79 -1.36
N PHE A 35 -11.01 6.91 -0.39
CA PHE A 35 -10.37 5.61 -0.59
C PHE A 35 -11.29 4.51 -0.04
N CYS A 36 -11.50 3.48 -0.85
CA CYS A 36 -12.43 2.39 -0.58
C CYS A 36 -11.70 1.06 -0.34
N GLY A 37 -12.31 0.25 0.51
CA GLY A 37 -11.89 -1.11 0.81
C GLY A 37 -12.74 -2.13 0.06
N HIS A 38 -13.00 -3.26 0.71
CA HIS A 38 -13.77 -4.34 0.10
C HIS A 38 -15.24 -3.95 -0.14
N ASN A 39 -15.75 -4.30 -1.33
CA ASN A 39 -17.09 -3.93 -1.82
C ASN A 39 -17.34 -2.42 -1.75
N GLU A 40 -16.34 -1.62 -2.15
CA GLU A 40 -16.43 -0.16 -2.22
C GLU A 40 -16.79 0.50 -0.89
N ALA A 41 -16.56 -0.18 0.23
CA ALA A 41 -16.78 0.40 1.54
C ALA A 41 -15.76 1.52 1.77
N VAL A 42 -16.23 2.77 1.85
CA VAL A 42 -15.38 3.94 2.12
C VAL A 42 -14.61 3.73 3.43
N ILE A 43 -13.28 3.86 3.35
CA ILE A 43 -12.35 3.68 4.47
C ILE A 43 -11.86 5.04 4.96
N LEU A 44 -11.44 5.90 4.04
CA LEU A 44 -11.01 7.28 4.28
C LEU A 44 -11.76 8.17 3.30
N GLU A 45 -12.29 9.29 3.78
CA GLU A 45 -12.91 10.32 2.94
C GLU A 45 -12.60 11.68 3.56
N VAL A 46 -12.32 12.68 2.73
CA VAL A 46 -11.98 14.05 3.15
C VAL A 46 -12.94 14.54 4.23
N GLY A 47 -12.39 14.91 5.40
CA GLY A 47 -13.17 15.39 6.54
C GLY A 47 -14.07 14.37 7.25
N LYS A 48 -14.05 13.08 6.86
CA LYS A 48 -14.92 12.02 7.40
C LYS A 48 -14.15 10.80 7.97
N TYR A 49 -13.06 11.04 8.69
CA TYR A 49 -12.37 10.01 9.50
C TYR A 49 -11.86 10.61 10.81
N ASN A 50 -11.54 9.75 11.79
CA ASN A 50 -10.91 10.22 13.01
C ASN A 50 -9.43 10.47 12.76
N ARG A 51 -8.92 11.66 13.11
CA ARG A 51 -7.50 12.03 13.00
C ARG A 51 -6.54 10.97 13.56
N ARG A 52 -6.93 10.24 14.61
CA ARG A 52 -6.12 9.16 15.22
C ARG A 52 -5.83 8.00 14.26
N GLU A 53 -6.64 7.84 13.22
CA GLU A 53 -6.48 6.79 12.21
C GLU A 53 -5.31 7.08 11.27
N VAL A 54 -4.85 8.32 11.14
CA VAL A 54 -3.83 8.72 10.14
C VAL A 54 -2.64 9.46 10.75
N LYS A 55 -2.81 10.06 11.93
CA LYS A 55 -1.77 10.85 12.59
C LYS A 55 -0.51 10.02 12.84
N GLY A 56 0.64 10.57 12.42
CA GLY A 56 1.96 10.01 12.63
C GLY A 56 2.31 8.84 11.71
N LYS A 57 1.57 8.65 10.61
CA LYS A 57 1.75 7.50 9.72
C LYS A 57 2.39 7.86 8.39
N VAL A 58 3.14 6.90 7.84
CA VAL A 58 3.48 6.88 6.41
C VAL A 58 2.36 6.13 5.69
N ILE A 59 1.82 6.71 4.64
CA ILE A 59 0.65 6.16 3.93
C ILE A 59 1.01 5.91 2.46
N LYS A 60 0.70 4.73 1.94
CA LYS A 60 0.71 4.42 0.51
C LYS A 60 -0.71 4.03 0.09
N LEU A 61 -1.29 4.76 -0.86
CA LEU A 61 -2.55 4.42 -1.50
C LEU A 61 -2.28 4.15 -2.99
N LEU A 62 -2.41 2.89 -3.40
CA LEU A 62 -2.49 2.52 -4.81
C LEU A 62 -3.97 2.57 -5.21
N SER A 63 -4.42 3.78 -5.54
CA SER A 63 -5.83 4.07 -5.76
C SER A 63 -6.01 5.37 -6.55
N CYS A 64 -6.93 5.36 -7.52
CA CYS A 64 -7.19 6.46 -8.44
C CYS A 64 -7.38 7.79 -7.71
N GLN A 65 -6.69 8.83 -8.17
CA GLN A 65 -6.90 10.25 -7.81
C GLN A 65 -6.79 10.61 -6.31
N THR A 66 -6.45 9.66 -5.44
CA THR A 66 -6.35 9.90 -4.00
C THR A 66 -5.27 10.91 -3.62
N GLY A 67 -4.36 11.25 -4.53
CA GLY A 67 -3.35 12.31 -4.38
C GLY A 67 -3.89 13.73 -4.57
N VAL A 68 -5.11 13.89 -5.12
CA VAL A 68 -5.69 15.21 -5.48
C VAL A 68 -6.19 15.96 -4.26
N ALA A 69 -7.19 15.44 -3.54
CA ALA A 69 -7.75 16.11 -2.36
C ALA A 69 -7.59 15.29 -1.08
N LEU A 70 -7.75 13.96 -1.14
CA LEU A 70 -7.57 13.09 0.02
C LEU A 70 -6.15 13.15 0.59
N GLY A 71 -5.12 13.04 -0.26
CA GLY A 71 -3.71 13.10 0.14
C GLY A 71 -3.36 14.36 0.95
N PRO A 72 -3.64 15.57 0.45
CA PRO A 72 -3.47 16.81 1.20
C PRO A 72 -4.25 16.84 2.54
N ASP A 73 -5.49 16.36 2.57
CA ASP A 73 -6.29 16.28 3.80
C ASP A 73 -5.67 15.35 4.84
N LEU A 74 -5.14 14.19 4.43
CA LEU A 74 -4.41 13.26 5.30
C LEU A 74 -3.17 13.91 5.92
N ILE A 75 -2.40 14.65 5.13
CA ILE A 75 -1.24 15.43 5.61
C ILE A 75 -1.68 16.50 6.61
N GLN A 76 -2.73 17.26 6.30
CA GLN A 76 -3.28 18.27 7.22
C GLN A 76 -3.73 17.66 8.55
N ASN A 77 -4.26 16.44 8.51
CA ASN A 77 -4.66 15.67 9.69
C ASN A 77 -3.48 14.96 10.40
N GLY A 78 -2.26 15.15 9.90
CA GLY A 78 -1.02 14.80 10.58
C GLY A 78 -0.45 13.45 10.19
N ALA A 79 -0.81 12.88 9.04
CA ALA A 79 0.04 11.90 8.38
C ALA A 79 1.44 12.49 8.16
N LEU A 80 2.48 11.68 8.30
CA LEU A 80 3.86 12.11 8.08
C LEU A 80 4.14 12.28 6.59
N SER A 81 3.71 11.29 5.80
CA SER A 81 3.82 11.31 4.35
C SER A 81 2.72 10.47 3.70
N VAL A 82 2.40 10.80 2.44
CA VAL A 82 1.39 10.10 1.63
C VAL A 82 1.95 9.92 0.22
N ALA A 83 2.10 8.67 -0.20
CA ALA A 83 2.32 8.30 -1.60
C ALA A 83 0.99 7.87 -2.23
N ALA A 84 0.58 8.53 -3.31
CA ALA A 84 -0.73 8.36 -3.95
C ALA A 84 -0.66 8.67 -5.47
N CYS A 85 -1.80 8.60 -6.17
CA CYS A 85 -1.91 8.92 -7.60
C CYS A 85 -2.71 10.22 -7.80
N LEU A 86 -2.24 11.11 -8.67
CA LEU A 86 -2.93 12.32 -9.10
C LEU A 86 -4.02 12.05 -10.14
N ASP A 87 -3.91 10.93 -10.84
CA ASP A 87 -4.89 10.47 -11.84
C ASP A 87 -5.24 9.00 -11.57
N ASP A 88 -5.96 8.38 -12.49
CA ASP A 88 -6.24 6.95 -12.46
C ASP A 88 -4.95 6.12 -12.34
N TYR A 89 -5.01 5.03 -11.60
CA TYR A 89 -3.95 4.02 -11.63
C TYR A 89 -4.29 2.97 -12.68
N VAL A 90 -3.45 2.83 -13.69
CA VAL A 90 -3.68 1.88 -14.79
C VAL A 90 -3.03 0.55 -14.44
N TRP A 91 -3.85 -0.42 -14.05
CA TRP A 91 -3.39 -1.79 -13.84
C TRP A 91 -3.51 -2.58 -15.15
N VAL A 92 -2.37 -3.01 -15.68
CA VAL A 92 -2.29 -3.87 -16.86
C VAL A 92 -2.18 -5.32 -16.39
N CYS A 93 -3.11 -6.18 -16.80
CA CYS A 93 -3.13 -7.60 -16.45
C CYS A 93 -3.80 -8.45 -17.53
N ASP A 94 -3.42 -9.72 -17.59
CA ASP A 94 -4.07 -10.71 -18.44
C ASP A 94 -5.39 -11.09 -17.76
N ALA A 95 -6.50 -10.83 -18.46
CA ALA A 95 -7.83 -11.11 -17.94
C ALA A 95 -8.02 -12.60 -17.58
N ASP A 96 -7.35 -13.51 -18.29
CA ASP A 96 -7.42 -14.95 -18.01
C ASP A 96 -6.66 -15.33 -16.74
N LEU A 97 -5.70 -14.49 -16.31
CA LEU A 97 -4.88 -14.69 -15.11
C LEU A 97 -5.32 -13.82 -13.93
N ALA A 98 -6.43 -13.09 -14.04
CA ALA A 98 -6.91 -12.19 -12.99
C ALA A 98 -7.11 -12.89 -11.62
N ALA A 99 -7.43 -14.18 -11.61
CA ALA A 99 -7.58 -14.99 -10.39
C ALA A 99 -6.24 -15.55 -9.85
N THR A 100 -5.16 -15.48 -10.63
CA THR A 100 -3.82 -15.98 -10.31
C THR A 100 -2.73 -14.96 -10.68
N PRO A 101 -2.77 -13.75 -10.11
CA PRO A 101 -1.93 -12.63 -10.56
C PRO A 101 -0.43 -12.85 -10.38
N TRP A 102 -0.01 -13.81 -9.56
CA TRP A 102 1.41 -14.18 -9.40
C TRP A 102 1.99 -14.93 -10.61
N ALA A 103 1.13 -15.46 -11.48
CA ALA A 103 1.53 -16.11 -12.73
C ALA A 103 1.48 -15.16 -13.93
N ASP A 104 1.01 -13.93 -13.71
CA ASP A 104 0.82 -12.91 -14.74
C ASP A 104 2.08 -12.02 -14.83
N GLU A 105 2.93 -12.31 -15.81
CA GLU A 105 4.14 -11.53 -16.07
C GLU A 105 3.81 -10.08 -16.45
N MET A 106 2.67 -9.84 -17.11
CA MET A 106 2.23 -8.50 -17.49
C MET A 106 1.78 -7.69 -16.26
N ALA A 107 1.04 -8.31 -15.34
CA ALA A 107 0.72 -7.69 -14.06
C ALA A 107 1.98 -7.42 -13.23
N ALA A 108 2.97 -8.30 -13.27
CA ALA A 108 4.24 -8.09 -12.59
C ALA A 108 4.95 -6.83 -13.10
N THR A 109 4.93 -6.56 -14.42
CA THR A 109 5.53 -5.35 -15.00
C THR A 109 4.97 -4.06 -14.39
N SER A 110 3.67 -4.02 -14.06
CA SER A 110 3.05 -2.83 -13.45
C SER A 110 3.12 -2.81 -11.92
N LEU A 111 3.06 -3.96 -11.24
CA LEU A 111 2.97 -4.04 -9.77
C LEU A 111 4.31 -4.20 -9.05
N MET A 112 5.31 -4.80 -9.69
CA MET A 112 6.61 -5.02 -9.04
C MET A 112 7.31 -3.72 -8.62
N PRO A 113 7.27 -2.61 -9.39
CA PRO A 113 7.79 -1.32 -8.91
C PRO A 113 7.19 -0.86 -7.58
N VAL A 114 5.87 -1.02 -7.42
CA VAL A 114 5.16 -0.68 -6.18
C VAL A 114 5.59 -1.59 -5.04
N ILE A 115 5.72 -2.90 -5.31
CA ILE A 115 6.16 -3.89 -4.33
C ILE A 115 7.59 -3.62 -3.86
N ASP A 116 8.49 -3.25 -4.77
CA ASP A 116 9.87 -2.90 -4.46
C ASP A 116 9.96 -1.66 -3.57
N GLY A 117 9.21 -0.60 -3.91
CA GLY A 117 9.11 0.60 -3.07
C GLY A 117 8.54 0.31 -1.68
N LEU A 118 7.48 -0.48 -1.60
CA LEU A 118 6.89 -0.90 -0.32
C LEU A 118 7.85 -1.74 0.53
N ASN A 119 8.58 -2.68 -0.08
CA ASN A 119 9.58 -3.49 0.63
C ASN A 119 10.73 -2.62 1.13
N ALA A 120 11.20 -1.69 0.31
CA ALA A 120 12.19 -0.69 0.69
C ALA A 120 11.77 0.09 1.95
N LEU A 121 10.54 0.60 1.97
CA LEU A 121 9.97 1.30 3.13
C LEU A 121 9.92 0.39 4.37
N LEU A 122 9.44 -0.84 4.23
CA LEU A 122 9.35 -1.84 5.32
C LEU A 122 10.71 -2.26 5.87
N ASP A 123 11.76 -2.13 5.06
CA ASP A 123 13.15 -2.41 5.43
C ASP A 123 13.88 -1.19 6.02
N GLY A 124 13.19 -0.05 6.14
CA GLY A 124 13.66 1.13 6.86
C GLY A 124 14.17 2.27 6.00
N LYS A 125 13.98 2.21 4.68
CA LYS A 125 14.21 3.39 3.84
C LYS A 125 13.22 4.50 4.17
N THR A 126 13.61 5.73 3.89
CA THR A 126 12.72 6.90 3.98
C THR A 126 11.59 6.80 2.95
N ALA A 127 10.52 7.56 3.18
CA ALA A 127 9.41 7.67 2.24
C ALA A 127 9.88 8.11 0.85
N ARG A 128 10.83 9.04 0.77
CA ARG A 128 11.44 9.49 -0.49
C ARG A 128 12.20 8.37 -1.19
N GLU A 129 13.13 7.71 -0.50
CA GLU A 129 13.91 6.62 -1.11
C GLU A 129 13.02 5.47 -1.59
N ALA A 130 11.99 5.11 -0.82
CA ALA A 130 11.03 4.08 -1.21
C ALA A 130 10.23 4.48 -2.45
N PHE A 131 9.80 5.74 -2.52
CA PHE A 131 9.05 6.27 -3.65
C PHE A 131 9.93 6.38 -4.90
N ASP A 132 11.17 6.84 -4.78
CA ASP A 132 12.10 6.95 -5.89
C ASP A 132 12.42 5.56 -6.48
N ILE A 133 12.56 4.52 -5.64
CA ILE A 133 12.72 3.11 -6.09
C ILE A 133 11.52 2.66 -6.95
N GLU A 134 10.30 3.03 -6.57
CA GLU A 134 9.10 2.71 -7.33
C GLU A 134 9.12 3.44 -8.70
N LEU A 135 9.45 4.74 -8.74
CA LEU A 135 9.52 5.50 -10.00
C LEU A 135 10.64 4.99 -10.93
N GLU A 136 11.79 4.64 -10.36
CA GLU A 136 12.88 3.99 -11.09
C GLU A 136 12.45 2.63 -11.63
N GLY A 137 11.68 1.85 -10.85
CA GLY A 137 11.11 0.59 -11.29
C GLY A 137 10.21 0.75 -12.51
N TYR A 138 9.30 1.73 -12.50
CA TYR A 138 8.47 2.03 -13.67
C TYR A 138 9.31 2.45 -14.88
N THR A 139 10.32 3.30 -14.67
CA THR A 139 11.21 3.74 -15.74
C THR A 139 11.96 2.57 -16.37
N ARG A 140 12.58 1.71 -15.56
CA ARG A 140 13.28 0.52 -16.06
C ARG A 140 12.35 -0.40 -16.84
N ASN A 141 11.13 -0.62 -16.36
CA ASN A 141 10.18 -1.50 -17.01
C ASN A 141 9.71 -0.90 -18.35
N ALA A 142 9.42 0.40 -18.40
CA ALA A 142 9.03 1.10 -19.63
C ALA A 142 10.15 1.15 -20.69
N GLU A 143 11.43 1.18 -20.28
CA GLU A 143 12.57 1.18 -21.20
C GLU A 143 12.75 -0.13 -21.97
N VAL A 144 12.36 -1.26 -21.37
CA VAL A 144 12.52 -2.60 -21.95
C VAL A 144 11.22 -3.20 -22.51
N GLU A 145 10.07 -2.58 -22.22
CA GLU A 145 8.77 -3.01 -22.72
C GLU A 145 8.64 -2.73 -24.22
N GLU A 146 8.24 -3.75 -24.97
CA GLU A 146 8.07 -3.68 -26.43
C GLU A 146 6.63 -3.31 -26.81
N ASP A 147 5.65 -3.62 -25.95
CA ASP A 147 4.26 -3.22 -26.17
C ASP A 147 4.05 -1.74 -25.81
N GLU A 148 3.80 -0.91 -26.83
CA GLU A 148 3.63 0.53 -26.68
C GLU A 148 2.44 0.93 -25.77
N LEU A 149 1.39 0.10 -25.68
CA LEU A 149 0.27 0.37 -24.78
C LEU A 149 0.72 0.13 -23.32
N ILE A 150 1.36 -1.00 -23.05
CA ILE A 150 1.85 -1.31 -21.70
C ILE A 150 2.86 -0.26 -21.26
N LYS A 151 3.81 0.07 -22.13
CA LYS A 151 4.79 1.14 -21.90
C LYS A 151 4.14 2.47 -21.54
N SER A 152 3.13 2.90 -22.32
CA SER A 152 2.39 4.13 -22.05
C SER A 152 1.70 4.11 -20.69
N CYS A 153 1.13 2.96 -20.28
CA CYS A 153 0.53 2.78 -18.96
C CYS A 153 1.56 2.90 -17.82
N LEU A 154 2.77 2.34 -18.00
CA LEU A 154 3.86 2.43 -17.01
C LEU A 154 4.34 3.87 -16.84
N GLU A 155 4.57 4.58 -17.95
CA GLU A 155 4.95 5.99 -17.95
C GLU A 155 3.85 6.85 -17.32
N PHE A 156 2.58 6.59 -17.64
CA PHE A 156 1.44 7.28 -17.06
C PHE A 156 1.35 7.08 -15.54
N ASN A 157 1.51 5.85 -15.04
CA ASN A 157 1.51 5.57 -13.60
C ASN A 157 2.67 6.28 -12.89
N ARG A 158 3.87 6.27 -13.48
CA ARG A 158 5.06 6.97 -12.96
C ARG A 158 4.81 8.47 -12.84
N ASP A 159 4.32 9.08 -13.92
CA ASP A 159 4.19 10.54 -14.04
C ASP A 159 3.04 11.08 -13.18
N ASN A 160 2.04 10.24 -12.85
CA ASN A 160 0.94 10.59 -11.97
C ASN A 160 1.13 10.13 -10.52
N ALA A 161 2.22 9.44 -10.18
CA ALA A 161 2.54 9.14 -8.80
C ALA A 161 3.03 10.41 -8.09
N ILE A 162 2.58 10.62 -6.86
CA ILE A 162 2.99 11.75 -6.02
C ILE A 162 3.35 11.31 -4.61
N LEU A 163 4.37 11.96 -4.03
CA LEU A 163 4.71 11.87 -2.62
C LEU A 163 4.52 13.23 -1.95
N LEU A 164 3.62 13.28 -0.97
CA LEU A 164 3.30 14.45 -0.15
C LEU A 164 3.90 14.29 1.27
N GLY A 165 4.15 15.42 1.94
CA GLY A 165 4.62 15.46 3.33
C GLY A 165 6.13 15.35 3.50
N ALA A 166 6.56 14.80 4.63
CA ALA A 166 7.96 14.67 5.02
C ALA A 166 8.67 13.58 4.19
N SER A 167 9.69 13.97 3.44
CA SER A 167 10.46 13.06 2.57
C SER A 167 11.31 12.06 3.38
N GLU A 168 11.76 12.48 4.55
CA GLU A 168 12.55 11.72 5.51
C GLU A 168 11.72 10.83 6.45
N ALA A 169 10.39 10.83 6.32
CA ALA A 169 9.53 9.99 7.15
C ALA A 169 9.89 8.51 6.98
N GLN A 170 9.91 7.79 8.10
CA GLN A 170 10.24 6.37 8.16
C GLN A 170 9.23 5.66 9.05
N ILE A 171 9.09 4.35 8.83
CA ILE A 171 8.32 3.47 9.70
C ILE A 171 9.27 2.64 10.56
N ARG A 172 8.74 2.05 11.63
CA ARG A 172 9.49 1.09 12.42
C ARG A 172 9.85 -0.10 11.53
N THR A 173 11.15 -0.32 11.34
CA THR A 173 11.66 -1.46 10.56
C THR A 173 11.13 -2.77 11.11
N ARG A 174 10.82 -3.71 10.21
CA ARG A 174 10.44 -5.07 10.60
C ARG A 174 11.50 -5.67 11.55
N PRO A 175 11.10 -6.26 12.70
CA PRO A 175 12.06 -6.94 13.56
C PRO A 175 12.77 -8.04 12.76
N LYS A 176 14.10 -8.01 12.73
CA LYS A 176 14.87 -9.12 12.16
C LYS A 176 14.62 -10.36 13.02
N LEU A 177 14.05 -11.40 12.43
CA LEU A 177 13.93 -12.69 13.10
C LEU A 177 15.33 -13.29 13.23
N PRO A 178 15.83 -13.56 14.45
CA PRO A 178 17.11 -14.25 14.59
C PRO A 178 16.99 -15.64 13.97
N LEU A 179 17.87 -15.93 13.01
CA LEU A 179 17.99 -17.26 12.41
C LEU A 179 18.92 -18.13 13.27
N PRO A 180 18.63 -19.45 13.42
CA PRO A 180 17.46 -20.15 12.89
C PRO A 180 16.19 -19.81 13.69
N PHE A 181 15.07 -19.59 13.01
CA PHE A 181 13.79 -19.41 13.68
C PHE A 181 13.42 -20.72 14.39
N ARG A 182 13.33 -20.69 15.72
CA ARG A 182 12.68 -21.79 16.44
C ARG A 182 11.18 -21.62 16.22
N LEU A 183 10.59 -22.48 15.38
CA LEU A 183 9.15 -22.70 15.40
C LEU A 183 8.79 -23.20 16.80
N VAL A 184 8.29 -22.31 17.65
CA VAL A 184 7.68 -22.72 18.91
C VAL A 184 6.33 -23.33 18.51
N PRO A 185 6.12 -24.65 18.72
CA PRO A 185 4.82 -25.23 18.44
C PRO A 185 3.75 -24.50 19.27
N PRO A 186 2.54 -24.32 18.73
CA PRO A 186 1.45 -23.72 19.49
C PRO A 186 1.26 -24.50 20.81
N PRO A 187 0.93 -23.82 21.91
CA PRO A 187 0.66 -24.51 23.17
C PRO A 187 -0.43 -25.56 22.95
N LEU A 188 -0.20 -26.77 23.47
CA LEU A 188 -1.21 -27.83 23.51
C LEU A 188 -2.45 -27.27 24.19
N LEU A 189 -3.55 -27.15 23.43
CA LEU A 189 -4.86 -26.86 23.99
C LEU A 189 -5.22 -28.04 24.89
N LEU A 190 -5.00 -27.89 26.19
CA LEU A 190 -5.50 -28.85 27.17
C LEU A 190 -7.03 -28.80 27.10
N PRO A 191 -7.71 -29.95 26.97
CA PRO A 191 -9.16 -29.96 27.01
C PRO A 191 -9.61 -29.36 28.33
N ILE A 192 -10.51 -28.37 28.25
CA ILE A 192 -11.20 -27.83 29.41
C ILE A 192 -12.00 -29.01 29.99
N SER A 193 -11.56 -29.55 31.13
CA SER A 193 -12.36 -30.49 31.89
C SER A 193 -13.64 -29.77 32.27
N GLN A 194 -14.77 -30.17 31.70
CA GLN A 194 -16.07 -29.75 32.21
C GLN A 194 -16.20 -30.34 33.62
N GLY A 195 -16.20 -29.46 34.62
CA GLY A 195 -16.57 -29.76 36.00
C GLY A 195 -17.99 -29.32 36.27
#